data_AF-A0A377N7D2-F1
#
_entry.id   AF-A0A377N7D2-F1
#
_cell.length_a   1.000
_cell.length_b   1.000
_cell.length_c   1.000
_cell.angle_alpha   90.00
_cell.angle_beta   90.00
_cell.angle_gamma   90.00
#
_symmetry.space_group_name_H-M   'P 1'
#
loop_
_entity.id
_entity.type
_entity.pdbx_description
1 polymer ?
#
loop_
_entity_poly.entity_id
_entity_poly.type
_entity_poly.pdbx_seq_one_letter_code
_entity_poly.pdbx_strand_id
1 'polypeptide(L)'
;MVWVHRVLEKGKDVTQKTLDLLCDGATLTMNNIKDQPWKPELLRALRVIPCPYHRYFYLPRAMLEDEIKQAADGRNPCRKSDAGWRKSCSRCMPIRT
;
A
#
# COMPACT_ATOMS: atom_id res chain seq x y z
N MET A 1 -9.21 6.58 -9.16
CA MET A 1 -8.44 5.30 -9.13
C MET A 1 -7.77 5.15 -10.49
N VAL A 2 -6.45 4.96 -10.55
CA VAL A 2 -5.66 5.12 -11.81
C VAL A 2 -4.94 3.83 -12.14
N TRP A 3 -5.20 3.29 -13.34
CA TRP A 3 -4.61 2.05 -13.85
C TRP A 3 -3.69 2.32 -15.03
N VAL A 4 -2.57 1.61 -15.09
CA VAL A 4 -1.66 1.68 -16.24
C VAL A 4 -1.93 0.47 -17.14
N HIS A 5 -2.37 0.76 -18.37
CA HIS A 5 -2.69 -0.24 -19.38
C HIS A 5 -1.53 -0.52 -20.34
N ARG A 6 -0.58 0.41 -20.47
CA ARG A 6 0.57 0.26 -21.37
C ARG A 6 1.78 0.99 -20.83
N VAL A 7 2.94 0.34 -20.89
CA VAL A 7 4.25 0.91 -20.55
C VAL A 7 5.15 0.81 -21.77
N LEU A 8 5.67 1.96 -22.20
CA LEU A 8 6.56 2.06 -23.35
C LEU A 8 7.96 2.43 -22.87
N GLU A 9 8.96 1.63 -23.23
CA GLU A 9 10.36 1.95 -23.03
C GLU A 9 11.01 2.15 -24.40
N LYS A 10 11.46 3.38 -24.70
CA LYS A 10 12.08 3.74 -25.99
C LYS A 10 11.23 3.31 -27.21
N GLY A 11 9.90 3.45 -27.09
CA GLY A 11 8.94 3.07 -28.13
C GLY A 11 8.60 1.58 -28.20
N LYS A 12 9.20 0.72 -27.36
CA LYS A 12 8.86 -0.71 -27.26
C LYS A 12 7.87 -0.95 -26.13
N ASP A 13 6.85 -1.75 -26.38
CA ASP A 13 5.90 -2.17 -25.36
C ASP A 13 6.56 -3.17 -24.41
N VAL A 14 6.69 -2.78 -23.13
CA VAL A 14 7.28 -3.59 -22.07
C VAL A 14 6.25 -3.98 -21.02
N THR A 15 4.96 -3.78 -21.29
CA THR A 15 3.86 -3.99 -20.32
C THR A 15 3.85 -5.40 -19.74
N GLN A 16 4.01 -6.43 -20.58
CA GLN A 16 4.01 -7.82 -20.11
C GLN A 16 5.22 -8.12 -19.23
N LYS A 17 6.40 -7.67 -19.64
CA LYS A 17 7.62 -7.81 -18.84
C LYS A 17 7.47 -7.14 -17.47
N THR A 18 6.84 -5.97 -17.42
CA THR A 18 6.55 -5.29 -16.15
C THR A 18 5.54 -6.05 -15.29
N LEU A 19 4.51 -6.64 -15.89
CA LEU A 19 3.54 -7.48 -15.16
C LEU A 19 4.18 -8.74 -14.60
N ASP A 20 5.06 -9.40 -15.36
CA ASP A 20 5.79 -10.58 -14.90
C ASP A 20 6.70 -10.22 -13.72
N LEU A 21 7.45 -9.12 -13.82
CA LEU A 21 8.25 -8.61 -12.71
C LEU A 21 7.42 -8.33 -11.46
N LEU A 22 6.25 -7.71 -11.60
CA LEU A 22 5.33 -7.46 -10.47
C LEU A 22 4.78 -8.77 -9.86
N CYS A 23 4.57 -9.81 -10.68
CA CYS A 23 4.19 -11.14 -10.19
C CYS A 23 5.31 -11.83 -9.42
N ASP A 24 6.56 -11.60 -9.83
CA ASP A 24 7.78 -12.16 -9.20
C ASP A 24 8.18 -11.41 -7.91
N GLY A 25 7.38 -10.44 -7.49
CA GLY A 25 7.60 -9.68 -6.25
C GLY A 25 8.40 -8.40 -6.44
N ALA A 26 8.60 -7.92 -7.67
CA ALA A 26 9.11 -6.57 -7.87
C ALA A 26 8.08 -5.56 -7.37
N THR A 27 8.50 -4.64 -6.52
CA THR A 27 7.58 -3.69 -5.90
C THR A 27 7.86 -2.28 -6.37
N LEU A 28 6.81 -1.60 -6.84
CA LEU A 28 6.76 -0.15 -6.95
C LEU A 28 6.61 0.42 -5.52
N THR A 29 7.72 0.53 -4.79
CA THR A 29 7.73 1.08 -3.44
C THR A 29 7.79 2.60 -3.48
N MET A 30 7.09 3.21 -2.53
CA MET A 30 7.19 4.62 -2.21
C MET A 30 7.38 4.68 -0.70
N ASN A 31 8.12 5.67 -0.19
CA ASN A 31 8.57 5.71 1.21
C ASN A 31 7.42 5.65 2.27
N ASN A 32 6.17 5.85 1.84
CA ASN A 32 4.99 5.91 2.68
C ASN A 32 4.14 4.61 2.68
N ILE A 33 4.22 3.79 1.62
CA ILE A 33 3.33 2.62 1.48
C ILE A 33 4.14 1.36 1.74
N LYS A 34 3.72 0.58 2.75
CA LYS A 34 4.36 -0.70 3.06
C LYS A 34 4.28 -1.65 1.88
N ASP A 35 5.38 -2.36 1.68
CA ASP A 35 5.51 -3.35 0.64
C ASP A 35 4.69 -4.59 0.99
N GLN A 36 3.65 -4.84 0.20
CA GLN A 36 2.98 -6.13 0.17
C GLN A 36 2.97 -6.65 -1.26
N PRO A 37 3.37 -7.92 -1.46
CA PRO A 37 3.36 -8.54 -2.77
C PRO A 37 1.93 -8.69 -3.27
N TRP A 38 1.75 -8.39 -4.55
CA TRP A 38 0.47 -8.61 -5.22
C TRP A 38 0.25 -10.10 -5.45
N LYS A 39 -1.02 -10.54 -5.35
CA LYS A 39 -1.36 -11.91 -5.75
C LYS A 39 -1.19 -12.02 -7.28
N PRO A 40 -0.38 -12.97 -7.78
CA PRO A 40 -0.09 -13.07 -9.22
C PRO A 40 -1.36 -13.37 -10.04
N GLU A 41 -2.31 -14.11 -9.47
CA GLU A 41 -3.62 -14.38 -10.09
C GLU A 41 -4.41 -13.10 -10.39
N LEU A 42 -4.38 -12.12 -9.48
CA LEU A 42 -5.07 -10.85 -9.64
C LEU A 42 -4.46 -10.03 -10.78
N LEU A 43 -3.12 -9.97 -10.83
CA LEU A 43 -2.40 -9.24 -11.88
C LEU A 43 -2.60 -9.89 -13.26
N ARG A 44 -2.58 -11.23 -13.33
CA ARG A 44 -2.81 -11.98 -14.58
C ARG A 44 -4.23 -11.83 -15.09
N ALA A 45 -5.23 -11.79 -14.20
CA ALA A 45 -6.63 -11.59 -14.57
C ALA A 45 -6.89 -10.16 -15.07
N LEU A 46 -6.32 -9.16 -14.39
CA LEU A 46 -6.54 -7.75 -14.70
C LEU A 46 -5.72 -7.27 -15.91
N ARG A 47 -4.54 -7.85 -16.16
CA ARG A 47 -3.59 -7.46 -17.22
C ARG A 47 -3.27 -5.96 -17.23
N VAL A 48 -3.33 -5.32 -16.07
CA VAL A 48 -3.03 -3.91 -15.86
C VAL A 48 -2.13 -3.76 -14.65
N ILE A 49 -1.30 -2.72 -14.67
CA ILE A 49 -0.39 -2.43 -13.57
C ILE A 49 -1.14 -1.55 -12.55
N PRO A 50 -1.33 -2.03 -11.31
CA PRO A 50 -2.00 -1.26 -10.26
C PRO A 50 -1.07 -0.17 -9.72
N CYS A 51 -1.61 1.04 -9.55
CA CYS A 51 -1.04 2.06 -8.66
C CYS A 51 -0.89 1.52 -7.22
N PRO A 52 0.18 1.88 -6.48
CA PRO A 52 0.41 1.44 -5.10
C PRO A 52 -0.77 1.62 -4.13
N TYR A 53 -1.61 2.64 -4.33
CA TYR A 53 -2.78 2.91 -3.48
C TYR A 53 -3.93 1.90 -3.63
N HIS A 54 -3.93 1.09 -4.69
CA HIS A 54 -4.95 0.04 -4.83
C HIS A 54 -4.86 -1.03 -3.73
N ARG A 55 -3.73 -1.11 -3.00
CA ARG A 55 -3.56 -2.05 -1.89
C ARG A 55 -4.61 -1.86 -0.81
N TYR A 56 -5.04 -0.63 -0.53
CA TYR A 56 -6.11 -0.36 0.45
C TYR A 56 -7.47 -0.96 0.03
N PHE A 57 -7.70 -1.15 -1.27
CA PHE A 57 -8.95 -1.71 -1.79
C PHE A 57 -8.91 -3.23 -1.93
N TYR A 58 -7.80 -3.78 -2.42
CA TYR A 58 -7.69 -5.23 -2.69
C TYR A 58 -7.09 -6.03 -1.52
N LEU A 59 -6.34 -5.38 -0.62
CA LEU A 59 -5.68 -5.99 0.52
C LEU A 59 -6.02 -5.27 1.86
N PRO A 60 -7.29 -4.92 2.14
CA PRO A 60 -7.64 -4.10 3.30
C PRO A 60 -7.25 -4.76 4.62
N ARG A 61 -7.38 -6.09 4.74
CA ARG A 61 -7.02 -6.83 5.97
C ARG A 61 -5.53 -6.73 6.28
N ALA A 62 -4.70 -6.93 5.27
CA ALA A 62 -3.26 -6.94 5.44
C ALA A 62 -2.73 -5.52 5.72
N MET A 63 -3.34 -4.47 5.12
CA MET A 63 -3.04 -3.08 5.47
C MET A 63 -3.46 -2.75 6.91
N LEU A 64 -4.65 -3.18 7.32
CA LEU A 64 -5.16 -2.98 8.68
C LEU A 64 -4.29 -3.67 9.75
N GLU A 65 -3.88 -4.91 9.50
CA GLU A 65 -2.98 -5.65 10.39
C GLU A 65 -1.63 -4.93 10.56
N ASP A 66 -1.10 -4.37 9.48
CA ASP A 66 0.14 -3.58 9.53
C ASP A 66 -0.03 -2.26 10.28
N GLU A 67 -1.18 -1.61 10.19
CA GLU A 67 -1.52 -0.41 10.98
C GLU A 67 -1.66 -0.74 12.47
N ILE A 68 -2.33 -1.84 12.81
CA ILE A 68 -2.46 -2.32 14.20
C ILE A 68 -1.09 -2.64 14.78
N LYS A 69 -0.23 -3.35 14.04
CA LYS A 69 1.16 -3.64 14.46
C LYS A 69 1.95 -2.34 14.67
N GLN A 70 1.84 -1.37 13.76
CA GLN A 70 2.51 -0.07 13.92
C GLN A 70 2.00 0.73 15.13
N ALA A 71 0.71 0.63 15.45
CA ALA A 71 0.12 1.24 16.64
C ALA A 71 0.66 0.57 17.92
N ALA A 72 0.74 -0.76 17.94
CA ALA A 72 1.30 -1.52 19.06
C ALA A 72 2.79 -1.18 19.27
N ASP A 73 3.58 -1.16 18.19
CA ASP A 73 5.03 -0.85 18.19
C ASP A 73 5.35 0.62 18.50
N GLY A 74 4.35 1.50 18.67
CA GLY A 74 4.56 2.93 18.89
C GLY A 74 5.17 3.68 17.71
N ARG A 75 5.15 3.08 16.51
CA ARG A 75 5.61 3.70 15.25
C ARG A 75 4.50 4.47 14.52
N ASN A 76 3.26 4.36 14.98
CA ASN A 76 2.16 5.23 14.53
C ASN A 76 2.44 6.69 14.99
N PRO A 77 2.42 7.69 14.09
CA PRO A 77 2.54 9.11 14.48
C PRO A 77 1.50 9.54 15.51
N CYS A 78 0.37 8.84 15.63
CA CYS A 78 -0.62 9.09 16.69
C CYS A 78 -0.04 8.85 18.11
N ARG A 79 0.90 7.93 18.27
CA ARG A 79 1.53 7.58 19.56
C ARG A 79 2.91 8.23 19.75
N LYS A 80 3.61 8.58 18.66
CA LYS A 80 4.84 9.41 18.73
C LYS A 80 4.60 10.82 19.26
N SER A 81 3.33 11.21 19.35
CA SER A 81 2.89 12.51 19.81
C SER A 81 2.72 12.59 21.35
N ASP A 82 2.88 11.48 22.08
CA ASP A 82 2.60 11.44 23.53
C ASP A 82 3.60 12.18 24.43
N ALA A 83 4.71 12.71 23.90
CA ALA A 83 5.59 13.61 24.65
C ALA A 83 5.30 15.11 24.44
N GLY A 84 4.37 15.50 23.54
CA GLY A 84 4.13 16.94 23.28
C GLY A 84 2.84 17.34 22.55
N TRP A 85 2.00 16.40 22.13
CA TRP A 85 0.86 16.65 21.23
C TRP A 85 -0.50 16.26 21.83
N ARG A 86 -0.60 16.23 23.16
CA ARG A 86 -1.87 16.04 23.89
C ARG A 86 -2.90 17.17 23.71
N LYS A 87 -2.61 18.24 22.95
CA LYS A 87 -3.47 19.44 22.92
C LYS A 87 -4.25 19.72 21.63
N SER A 88 -4.10 18.95 20.54
CA SER A 88 -4.79 19.31 19.27
C SER A 88 -5.71 18.25 18.66
N CYS A 89 -5.65 16.99 19.07
CA CYS A 89 -6.51 15.96 18.47
C CYS A 89 -7.77 15.71 19.30
N SER A 90 -8.79 16.54 19.11
CA SER A 90 -10.14 16.33 19.65
C SER A 90 -10.90 15.15 19.02
N ARG A 91 -10.23 14.33 18.20
CA ARG A 91 -10.86 13.26 17.40
C ARG A 91 -10.37 11.84 17.69
N CYS A 92 -9.56 11.65 18.74
CA CYS A 92 -9.29 10.32 19.27
C CYS A 92 -10.31 10.00 20.37
N MET A 93 -11.54 9.64 19.99
CA MET A 93 -12.40 8.89 20.91
C MET A 93 -11.82 7.47 21.05
N PRO A 94 -11.57 6.97 22.26
CA PRO A 94 -11.26 5.56 22.44
C PRO A 94 -12.50 4.77 22.06
N ILE A 95 -12.34 3.72 21.24
CA ILE A 95 -13.34 2.66 21.15
C ILE A 95 -13.38 2.02 22.53
N ARG A 96 -14.33 2.44 23.37
CA ARG A 96 -14.66 1.76 24.62
C ARG A 96 -15.42 0.49 24.25
N THR A 97 -14.84 -0.66 24.56
CA THR A 97 -15.60 -1.87 24.91
C THR A 97 -16.25 -1.69 26.25
#